data_AF-A0AA90T2K1-F1
#
_entry.id   AF-A0AA90T2K1-F1
#
_cell.length_a   1.000
_cell.length_b   1.000
_cell.length_c   1.000
_cell.angle_alpha   90.00
_cell.angle_beta   90.00
_cell.angle_gamma   90.00
#
_symmetry.space_group_name_H-M   'P 1'
#
loop_
_entity.id
_entity.type
_entity.pdbx_description
1 polymer ?
#
loop_
_entity_poly.entity_id
_entity_poly.type
_entity_poly.pdbx_seq_one_letter_code
_entity_poly.pdbx_strand_id
1 'polypeptide(L)'
;MKIRRCAVLFIEPREDLGIDWAALFSGTGALGAALRWVALAPHLDRETTIDAAQVAALGAIGQTAWTERLDAERQLGAAMVDSLLALGLLLDDGASGSPARERDALLRAQHWRPLSAAAHMFSRWDGMQVDKGMHFPSFEELVQAYGAPPAPAIGRGDPEAAIKLPPPASGPLDAQLMQRYTGRNYDPDAALPLDVLARLLQRTFGAQAERMVAQEALVFKKTSPSAGGLHPTEAYVLVQRVPGVAPGLYHYHALHHALEPLTMLDAAAASELARQFVADQHWFVDAPVMVVMAARVARNFWKYRNHGKAYRALMLDAGHLSQTFYLLATEAGMPGFVTAAINEMVIERAFGLDPLSDAVVAVCGCGVAAAGQTTLELRFEE
;
A
#
# COMPACT_ATOMS: atom_id res chain seq x y z
N MET A 1 25.76 28.41 -5.97
CA MET A 1 24.88 27.23 -5.83
C MET A 1 24.90 26.84 -4.38
N LYS A 2 23.73 26.71 -3.78
CA LYS A 2 23.56 26.27 -2.40
C LYS A 2 23.15 24.82 -2.39
N ILE A 3 23.46 24.15 -1.27
CA ILE A 3 23.06 22.77 -1.02
C ILE A 3 22.40 22.64 0.35
N ARG A 4 21.61 21.58 0.51
CA ARG A 4 21.07 21.12 1.79
C ARG A 4 20.90 19.61 1.77
N ARG A 5 20.69 19.00 2.93
CA ARG A 5 20.29 17.59 3.01
C ARG A 5 18.80 17.41 2.66
N CYS A 6 18.47 16.24 2.12
CA CYS A 6 17.09 15.81 1.96
C CYS A 6 16.28 15.88 3.28
N ALA A 7 14.96 16.04 3.16
CA ALA A 7 14.05 16.33 4.27
C ALA A 7 13.99 15.22 5.31
N VAL A 8 14.03 13.98 4.82
CA VAL A 8 13.85 12.77 5.61
C VAL A 8 14.97 11.80 5.24
N LEU A 9 15.69 11.36 6.24
CA LEU A 9 16.77 10.40 6.11
C LEU A 9 16.81 9.53 7.37
N PHE A 10 16.70 8.22 7.19
CA PHE A 10 17.06 7.24 8.20
C PHE A 10 18.32 6.50 7.75
N ILE A 11 19.18 6.17 8.70
CA ILE A 11 20.42 5.44 8.45
C ILE A 11 20.38 4.19 9.32
N GLU A 12 20.53 3.04 8.70
CA GLU A 12 20.48 1.74 9.35
C GLU A 12 21.79 0.99 9.09
N PRO A 13 22.51 0.55 10.15
CA PRO A 13 23.59 -0.42 9.98
C PRO A 13 22.99 -1.81 9.72
N ARG A 14 23.46 -2.48 8.67
CA ARG A 14 23.07 -3.85 8.35
C ARG A 14 24.28 -4.75 8.22
N GLU A 15 24.06 -6.03 8.52
CA GLU A 15 25.03 -7.10 8.37
C GLU A 15 24.52 -8.05 7.29
N ASP A 16 25.26 -8.18 6.19
CA ASP A 16 24.99 -9.22 5.20
C ASP A 16 25.90 -10.42 5.49
N LEU A 17 25.29 -11.59 5.66
CA LEU A 17 26.02 -12.85 5.79
C LEU A 17 26.35 -13.38 4.39
N GLY A 18 27.60 -13.72 4.17
CA GLY A 18 28.09 -14.25 2.91
C GLY A 18 29.14 -15.33 3.11
N ILE A 19 29.57 -15.92 2.00
CA ILE A 19 30.72 -16.83 2.00
C ILE A 19 31.98 -15.98 1.99
N ASP A 20 32.79 -16.07 3.04
CA ASP A 20 34.15 -15.55 3.03
C ASP A 20 35.05 -16.56 2.32
N TRP A 21 35.28 -16.31 1.02
CA TRP A 21 36.11 -17.17 0.20
C TRP A 21 37.56 -17.23 0.70
N ALA A 22 38.09 -16.14 1.27
CA ALA A 22 39.45 -16.11 1.79
C ALA A 22 39.57 -16.93 3.09
N ALA A 23 38.57 -16.84 3.97
CA ALA A 23 38.49 -17.68 5.16
C ALA A 23 38.31 -19.16 4.77
N LEU A 24 37.38 -19.46 3.85
CA LEU A 24 37.12 -20.82 3.35
C LEU A 24 38.39 -21.46 2.75
N PHE A 25 39.13 -20.74 1.90
CA PHE A 25 40.36 -21.25 1.29
C PHE A 25 41.56 -21.28 2.25
N SER A 26 41.49 -20.56 3.37
CA SER A 26 42.51 -20.62 4.44
C SER A 26 42.19 -21.65 5.53
N GLY A 27 41.09 -22.41 5.39
CA GLY A 27 40.68 -23.44 6.35
C GLY A 27 40.05 -22.87 7.63
N THR A 28 39.74 -21.57 7.64
CA THR A 28 38.94 -20.93 8.68
C THR A 28 37.48 -20.86 8.23
N GLY A 29 36.54 -20.73 9.16
CA GLY A 29 35.10 -20.88 8.87
C GLY A 29 34.61 -20.07 7.67
N ALA A 30 33.73 -20.66 6.86
CA ALA A 30 33.30 -20.11 5.57
C ALA A 30 32.34 -18.92 5.65
N LEU A 31 31.87 -18.57 6.85
CA LEU A 31 30.88 -17.51 7.06
C LEU A 31 31.58 -16.18 7.34
N GLY A 32 31.39 -15.22 6.44
CA GLY A 32 31.80 -13.84 6.60
C GLY A 32 30.59 -12.94 6.87
N ALA A 33 30.80 -11.91 7.68
CA ALA A 33 29.84 -10.84 7.91
C ALA A 33 30.39 -9.54 7.32
N ALA A 34 29.64 -8.92 6.41
CA ALA A 34 29.95 -7.61 5.87
C ALA A 34 29.00 -6.56 6.44
N LEU A 35 29.54 -5.59 7.16
CA LEU A 35 28.78 -4.44 7.65
C LEU A 35 28.63 -3.40 6.56
N ARG A 36 27.41 -2.91 6.35
CA ARG A 36 27.11 -1.77 5.48
C ARG A 36 26.16 -0.80 6.13
N TRP A 37 26.22 0.46 5.70
CA TRP A 37 25.24 1.47 6.09
C TRP A 37 24.23 1.66 4.97
N VAL A 38 22.96 1.67 5.33
CA VAL A 38 21.86 1.88 4.39
C VAL A 38 21.14 3.18 4.72
N ALA A 39 21.08 4.08 3.74
CA ALA A 39 20.28 5.30 3.77
C ALA A 39 18.89 5.04 3.20
N LEU A 40 17.87 5.35 3.99
CA LEU A 40 16.46 5.27 3.66
C LEU A 40 15.89 6.69 3.56
N ALA A 41 15.82 7.20 2.34
CA ALA A 41 15.24 8.51 2.05
C ALA A 41 13.99 8.35 1.16
N PRO A 42 12.78 8.64 1.68
CA PRO A 42 11.52 8.37 0.97
C PRO A 42 11.40 9.02 -0.42
N HIS A 43 12.08 10.14 -0.65
CA HIS A 43 12.08 10.80 -1.96
C HIS A 43 12.90 10.07 -3.02
N LEU A 44 13.82 9.18 -2.64
CA LEU A 44 14.64 8.41 -3.59
C LEU A 44 14.00 7.10 -4.01
N ASP A 45 13.03 6.62 -3.23
CA ASP A 45 12.29 5.39 -3.52
C ASP A 45 13.16 4.13 -3.71
N ARG A 46 14.33 4.11 -3.07
CA ARG A 46 15.24 2.97 -3.04
C ARG A 46 16.19 3.07 -1.87
N GLU A 47 16.63 1.92 -1.40
CA GLU A 47 17.70 1.85 -0.42
C GLU A 47 19.02 2.30 -1.07
N THR A 48 19.78 3.13 -0.37
CA THR A 48 21.06 3.62 -0.87
C THR A 48 22.17 3.18 0.07
N THR A 49 23.13 2.40 -0.42
CA THR A 49 24.29 2.00 0.39
C THR A 49 25.26 3.18 0.50
N ILE A 50 25.71 3.46 1.72
CA ILE A 50 26.66 4.52 2.03
C ILE A 50 27.79 4.00 2.92
N ASP A 51 28.89 4.75 3.00
CA ASP A 51 30.00 4.47 3.92
C ASP A 51 29.92 5.31 5.21
N ALA A 52 30.78 4.99 6.18
CA ALA A 52 30.79 5.69 7.47
C ALA A 52 31.16 7.18 7.37
N ALA A 53 31.98 7.57 6.38
CA ALA A 53 32.35 8.96 6.17
C ALA A 53 31.17 9.75 5.58
N GLN A 54 30.39 9.16 4.69
CA GLN A 54 29.15 9.70 4.16
C GLN A 54 28.08 9.85 5.26
N VAL A 55 27.97 8.90 6.19
CA VAL A 55 27.10 9.01 7.38
C VAL A 55 27.46 10.26 8.18
N ALA A 56 28.74 10.44 8.51
CA ALA A 56 29.22 11.61 9.26
C ALA A 56 28.99 12.92 8.50
N ALA A 57 29.25 12.95 7.19
CA ALA A 57 29.04 14.10 6.33
C ALA A 57 27.56 14.51 6.24
N LEU A 58 26.64 13.55 6.14
CA LEU A 58 25.19 13.82 6.15
C LEU A 58 24.71 14.40 7.48
N GLY A 59 25.33 13.99 8.59
CA GLY A 59 25.07 14.57 9.92
C GLY A 59 25.53 16.03 10.05
N ALA A 60 26.48 16.47 9.22
CA ALA A 60 27.04 17.82 9.26
C ALA A 60 26.27 18.86 8.42
N ILE A 61 25.34 18.43 7.54
CA ILE A 61 24.56 19.32 6.68
C ILE A 61 23.09 19.36 7.11
N GLY A 62 22.55 20.57 7.30
CA GLY A 62 21.16 20.79 7.67
C GLY A 62 20.17 20.41 6.57
N GLN A 63 18.96 19.96 6.96
CA GLN A 63 17.88 19.58 6.03
C GLN A 63 16.92 20.71 5.66
N THR A 64 17.08 21.89 6.27
CA THR A 64 16.14 23.02 6.13
C THR A 64 16.82 24.23 5.51
N ALA A 65 17.88 24.71 6.15
CA ALA A 65 18.65 25.85 5.66
C ALA A 65 19.52 25.44 4.46
N TRP A 66 19.57 26.32 3.47
CA TRP A 66 20.49 26.21 2.34
C TRP A 66 21.84 26.78 2.71
N THR A 67 22.91 26.03 2.46
CA THR A 67 24.31 26.41 2.72
C THR A 67 25.03 26.62 1.40
N GLU A 68 25.94 27.59 1.31
CA GLU A 68 26.79 27.75 0.12
C GLU A 68 27.61 26.47 -0.11
N ARG A 69 27.60 25.96 -1.35
CA ARG A 69 28.32 24.73 -1.69
C ARG A 69 29.79 24.81 -1.32
N LEU A 70 30.44 25.94 -1.60
CA LEU A 70 31.86 26.16 -1.29
C LEU A 70 32.19 26.00 0.19
N ASP A 71 31.29 26.38 1.10
CA ASP A 71 31.50 26.22 2.54
C ASP A 71 31.38 24.76 2.95
N ALA A 72 30.41 24.03 2.39
CA ALA A 72 30.29 22.59 2.60
C ALA A 72 31.50 21.82 2.02
N GLU A 73 32.03 22.23 0.86
CA GLU A 73 33.22 21.62 0.26
C GLU A 73 34.49 21.87 1.09
N ARG A 74 34.62 23.05 1.71
CA ARG A 74 35.72 23.33 2.67
C ARG A 74 35.64 22.45 3.90
N GLN A 75 34.43 22.13 4.36
CA GLN A 75 34.22 21.31 5.56
C GLN A 75 34.36 19.80 5.28
N LEU A 76 33.82 19.31 4.16
CA LEU A 76 33.63 17.88 3.89
C LEU A 76 34.51 17.36 2.75
N GLY A 77 35.10 18.25 1.95
CA GLY A 77 35.78 17.93 0.70
C GLY A 77 34.82 17.89 -0.50
N ALA A 78 35.28 18.39 -1.66
CA ALA A 78 34.49 18.45 -2.88
C ALA A 78 33.98 17.07 -3.35
N ALA A 79 34.85 16.05 -3.30
CA ALA A 79 34.49 14.69 -3.70
C ALA A 79 33.35 14.10 -2.83
N MET A 80 33.32 14.40 -1.54
CA MET A 80 32.25 13.96 -0.63
C MET A 80 30.92 14.65 -0.97
N VAL A 81 30.95 15.97 -1.20
CA VAL A 81 29.77 16.74 -1.59
C VAL A 81 29.21 16.25 -2.92
N ASP A 82 30.06 16.06 -3.93
CA ASP A 82 29.66 15.54 -5.25
C ASP A 82 29.09 14.12 -5.15
N SER A 83 29.70 13.26 -4.34
CA SER A 83 29.19 11.91 -4.06
C SER A 83 27.78 11.95 -3.46
N LEU A 84 27.54 12.76 -2.43
CA LEU A 84 26.23 12.84 -1.78
C LEU A 84 25.15 13.52 -2.65
N LEU A 85 25.55 14.46 -3.52
CA LEU A 85 24.66 15.04 -4.54
C LEU A 85 24.27 14.00 -5.59
N ALA A 86 25.23 13.19 -6.07
CA ALA A 86 24.97 12.11 -7.02
C ALA A 86 24.04 11.04 -6.43
N LEU A 87 24.16 10.74 -5.14
CA LEU A 87 23.24 9.86 -4.42
C LEU A 87 21.85 10.49 -4.17
N GLY A 88 21.69 11.81 -4.36
CA GLY A 88 20.45 12.53 -4.08
C GLY A 88 20.14 12.68 -2.58
N LEU A 89 21.14 12.47 -1.72
CA LEU A 89 21.04 12.64 -0.27
C LEU A 89 21.36 14.08 0.16
N LEU A 90 22.20 14.77 -0.62
CA LEU A 90 22.24 16.23 -0.69
C LEU A 90 21.51 16.69 -1.95
N LEU A 91 20.98 17.91 -1.88
CA LEU A 91 20.20 18.55 -2.93
C LEU A 91 20.77 19.94 -3.18
N ASP A 92 20.84 20.36 -4.44
CA ASP A 92 21.26 21.70 -4.85
C ASP A 92 20.08 22.63 -5.21
N ASP A 93 20.34 23.93 -5.23
CA ASP A 93 19.36 24.96 -5.60
C ASP A 93 19.39 25.35 -7.09
N GLY A 94 20.14 24.62 -7.92
CA GLY A 94 20.36 24.92 -9.34
C GLY A 94 19.07 25.04 -10.16
N ALA A 95 19.12 25.82 -11.24
CA ALA A 95 17.94 26.13 -12.06
C ALA A 95 17.38 24.92 -12.82
N SER A 96 18.22 23.93 -13.15
CA SER A 96 17.80 22.62 -13.62
C SER A 96 17.55 21.73 -12.40
N GLY A 97 16.31 21.70 -11.91
CA GLY A 97 15.95 20.86 -10.75
C GLY A 97 16.37 19.41 -10.99
N SER A 98 17.15 18.84 -10.07
CA SER A 98 17.42 17.40 -10.12
C SER A 98 16.14 16.62 -9.75
N PRO A 99 15.91 15.43 -10.32
CA PRO A 99 14.74 14.61 -9.96
C PRO A 99 14.62 14.36 -8.45
N ALA A 100 15.75 14.20 -7.75
CA ALA A 100 15.77 14.06 -6.30
C ALA A 100 15.26 15.32 -5.58
N ARG A 101 15.60 16.52 -6.06
CA ARG A 101 15.12 17.78 -5.48
C ARG A 101 13.61 17.94 -5.66
N GLU A 102 13.10 17.62 -6.84
CA GLU A 102 11.66 17.72 -7.13
C GLU A 102 10.86 16.76 -6.24
N ARG A 103 11.32 15.52 -6.09
CA ARG A 103 10.71 14.53 -5.19
C ARG A 103 10.82 14.93 -3.72
N ASP A 104 11.94 15.50 -3.28
CA ASP A 104 12.08 16.07 -1.92
C ASP A 104 11.11 17.23 -1.68
N ALA A 105 10.93 18.10 -2.68
CA ALA A 105 9.97 19.20 -2.60
C ALA A 105 8.54 18.68 -2.50
N LEU A 106 8.18 17.65 -3.28
CA LEU A 106 6.87 16.99 -3.20
C LEU A 106 6.65 16.39 -1.81
N LEU A 107 7.60 15.61 -1.29
CA LEU A 107 7.53 15.02 0.05
C LEU A 107 7.26 16.09 1.13
N ARG A 108 7.97 17.23 1.06
CA ARG A 108 7.78 18.36 1.99
C ARG A 108 6.41 19.00 1.86
N ALA A 109 5.92 19.18 0.63
CA ALA A 109 4.61 19.79 0.36
C ALA A 109 3.44 18.92 0.82
N GLN A 110 3.63 17.60 0.88
CA GLN A 110 2.60 16.68 1.32
C GLN A 110 2.44 16.60 2.85
N HIS A 111 3.42 17.09 3.62
CA HIS A 111 3.39 17.06 5.10
C HIS A 111 3.33 15.66 5.70
N TRP A 112 4.03 14.72 5.08
CA TRP A 112 4.24 13.41 5.65
C TRP A 112 4.96 13.51 7.00
N ARG A 113 4.53 12.68 7.96
CA ARG A 113 5.41 12.36 9.08
C ARG A 113 6.57 11.48 8.56
N PRO A 114 7.85 11.78 8.89
CA PRO A 114 9.01 11.08 8.32
C PRO A 114 8.95 9.55 8.37
N LEU A 115 8.66 8.97 9.54
CA LEU A 115 8.55 7.51 9.70
C LEU A 115 7.41 6.90 8.89
N SER A 116 6.32 7.64 8.67
CA SER A 116 5.20 7.15 7.87
C SER A 116 5.52 7.16 6.37
N ALA A 117 6.22 8.20 5.89
CA ALA A 117 6.72 8.21 4.51
C ALA A 117 7.72 7.07 4.29
N ALA A 118 8.66 6.86 5.22
CA ALA A 118 9.60 5.74 5.11
C ALA A 118 8.87 4.39 5.13
N ALA A 119 7.98 4.17 6.09
CA ALA A 119 7.22 2.92 6.18
C ALA A 119 6.40 2.66 4.90
N HIS A 120 5.75 3.67 4.33
CA HIS A 120 5.02 3.53 3.08
C HIS A 120 5.96 3.25 1.90
N MET A 121 6.95 4.11 1.67
CA MET A 121 7.81 4.01 0.48
C MET A 121 8.59 2.70 0.43
N PHE A 122 9.12 2.24 1.56
CA PHE A 122 10.00 1.06 1.65
C PHE A 122 9.27 -0.26 1.93
N SER A 123 7.93 -0.27 2.03
CA SER A 123 7.15 -1.51 2.14
C SER A 123 6.53 -1.99 0.83
N ARG A 124 6.66 -1.20 -0.25
CA ARG A 124 6.00 -1.45 -1.53
C ARG A 124 6.72 -2.52 -2.31
N TRP A 125 5.95 -3.37 -2.98
CA TRP A 125 6.50 -4.44 -3.80
C TRP A 125 6.64 -4.00 -5.25
N ASP A 126 7.72 -4.48 -5.88
CA ASP A 126 7.94 -4.37 -7.31
C ASP A 126 8.18 -5.76 -7.91
N GLY A 127 7.23 -6.21 -8.74
CA GLY A 127 7.36 -7.46 -9.48
C GLY A 127 7.45 -8.72 -8.62
N MET A 128 6.92 -8.69 -7.39
CA MET A 128 6.82 -9.90 -6.56
C MET A 128 5.91 -10.93 -7.26
N GLN A 129 6.31 -12.21 -7.15
CA GLN A 129 5.57 -13.36 -7.71
C GLN A 129 5.45 -14.41 -6.61
N VAL A 130 4.23 -14.70 -6.17
CA VAL A 130 3.93 -15.71 -5.17
C VAL A 130 4.46 -17.08 -5.61
N ASP A 131 4.18 -17.47 -6.85
CA ASP A 131 4.48 -18.81 -7.36
C ASP A 131 5.98 -19.08 -7.62
N LYS A 132 6.85 -18.06 -7.65
CA LYS A 132 8.27 -18.20 -8.02
C LYS A 132 9.28 -17.81 -6.93
N GLY A 133 8.83 -17.65 -5.69
CA GLY A 133 9.75 -17.26 -4.61
C GLY A 133 9.21 -17.38 -3.20
N MET A 134 7.90 -17.60 -3.01
CA MET A 134 7.29 -17.76 -1.69
C MET A 134 6.58 -19.11 -1.60
N HIS A 135 7.20 -20.07 -0.91
CA HIS A 135 6.44 -21.21 -0.40
C HIS A 135 5.56 -20.69 0.74
N PHE A 136 4.25 -20.63 0.53
CA PHE A 136 3.32 -20.39 1.62
C PHE A 136 3.13 -21.71 2.36
N PRO A 137 3.74 -21.88 3.54
CA PRO A 137 3.55 -23.11 4.30
C PRO A 137 2.07 -23.26 4.63
N SER A 138 1.57 -24.48 4.50
CA SER A 138 0.29 -24.90 5.05
C SER A 138 0.26 -24.63 6.57
N PHE A 139 -0.95 -24.58 7.13
CA PHE A 139 -1.08 -24.46 8.59
C PHE A 139 -0.36 -25.60 9.32
N GLU A 140 -0.33 -26.80 8.77
CA GLU A 140 0.38 -27.95 9.35
C GLU A 140 1.90 -27.72 9.34
N GLU A 141 2.47 -27.26 8.22
CA GLU A 141 3.89 -26.91 8.14
C GLU A 141 4.26 -25.76 9.10
N LEU A 142 3.41 -24.75 9.24
CA LEU A 142 3.59 -23.67 10.21
C LEU A 142 3.60 -24.20 11.65
N VAL A 143 2.67 -25.10 11.99
CA VAL A 143 2.61 -25.71 13.32
C VAL A 143 3.82 -26.60 13.57
N GLN A 144 4.30 -27.32 12.56
CA GLN A 144 5.50 -28.14 12.67
C GLN A 144 6.76 -27.29 12.86
N ALA A 145 6.89 -26.17 12.14
CA ALA A 145 8.06 -25.30 12.18
C ALA A 145 8.11 -24.40 13.42
N TYR A 146 6.96 -23.88 13.86
CA TYR A 146 6.86 -22.82 14.88
C TYR A 146 6.04 -23.21 16.11
N GLY A 147 5.42 -24.40 16.13
CA GLY A 147 4.48 -24.82 17.16
C GLY A 147 3.07 -24.29 16.94
N ALA A 148 2.16 -24.64 17.85
CA ALA A 148 0.78 -24.16 17.80
C ALA A 148 0.73 -22.62 17.92
N PRO A 149 -0.16 -21.94 17.16
CA PRO A 149 -0.33 -20.51 17.31
C PRO A 149 -0.83 -20.16 18.72
N PRO A 150 -0.56 -18.94 19.21
CA PRO A 150 -1.19 -18.45 20.44
C PRO A 150 -2.71 -18.57 20.39
N ALA A 151 -3.34 -18.72 21.55
CA ALA A 151 -4.80 -18.83 21.63
C ALA A 151 -5.49 -17.63 20.95
N PRO A 152 -6.59 -17.86 20.21
CA PRO A 152 -7.28 -16.81 19.45
C PRO A 152 -7.94 -15.74 20.34
N ALA A 153 -8.15 -16.05 21.62
CA ALA A 153 -8.63 -15.11 22.63
C ALA A 153 -7.82 -15.28 23.92
N ILE A 154 -7.66 -14.18 24.66
CA ILE A 154 -6.97 -14.17 25.96
C ILE A 154 -7.94 -13.78 27.08
N GLY A 155 -7.89 -14.52 28.19
CA GLY A 155 -8.48 -14.11 29.46
C GLY A 155 -7.49 -13.26 30.24
N ARG A 156 -7.86 -12.03 30.59
CA ARG A 156 -7.01 -11.14 31.42
C ARG A 156 -7.49 -10.98 32.86
N GLY A 157 -8.78 -11.22 33.10
CA GLY A 157 -9.41 -11.08 34.41
C GLY A 157 -9.70 -12.43 35.05
N ASP A 158 -10.28 -12.37 36.25
CA ASP A 158 -10.82 -13.53 36.94
C ASP A 158 -12.11 -14.03 36.23
N PRO A 159 -12.14 -15.26 35.71
CA PRO A 159 -13.33 -15.83 35.08
C PRO A 159 -14.55 -15.90 36.01
N GLU A 160 -14.35 -16.07 37.32
CA GLU A 160 -15.44 -16.14 38.30
C GLU A 160 -16.07 -14.77 38.56
N ALA A 161 -15.31 -13.69 38.40
CA ALA A 161 -15.80 -12.31 38.48
C ALA A 161 -16.33 -11.77 37.13
N ALA A 162 -16.26 -12.58 36.05
CA ALA A 162 -16.64 -12.13 34.72
C ALA A 162 -18.17 -11.93 34.61
N ILE A 163 -18.57 -10.75 34.14
CA ILE A 163 -19.98 -10.45 33.85
C ILE A 163 -20.32 -11.04 32.48
N LYS A 164 -21.23 -12.03 32.45
CA LYS A 164 -21.75 -12.59 31.20
C LYS A 164 -22.67 -11.57 30.52
N LEU A 165 -22.38 -11.23 29.26
CA LEU A 165 -23.25 -10.42 28.43
C LEU A 165 -24.43 -11.26 27.92
N PRO A 166 -25.64 -10.67 27.76
CA PRO A 166 -26.77 -11.38 27.17
C PRO A 166 -26.48 -11.71 25.70
N PRO A 167 -27.09 -12.78 25.14
CA PRO A 167 -27.02 -13.05 23.72
C PRO A 167 -27.61 -11.86 22.93
N PRO A 168 -27.05 -11.51 21.75
CA PRO A 168 -27.57 -10.41 20.95
C PRO A 168 -28.96 -10.73 20.41
N ALA A 169 -29.84 -9.72 20.36
CA ALA A 169 -31.10 -9.82 19.63
C ALA A 169 -30.83 -9.75 18.12
N SER A 170 -31.63 -10.47 17.33
CA SER A 170 -31.45 -10.48 15.87
C SER A 170 -31.78 -9.12 15.25
N GLY A 171 -30.88 -8.60 14.41
CA GLY A 171 -31.03 -7.37 13.65
C GLY A 171 -31.05 -7.60 12.13
N PRO A 172 -31.50 -6.60 11.34
CA PRO A 172 -31.63 -6.73 9.89
C PRO A 172 -30.30 -6.93 9.15
N LEU A 173 -29.16 -6.62 9.80
CA LEU A 173 -27.82 -6.78 9.22
C LEU A 173 -27.20 -8.16 9.49
N ASP A 174 -27.73 -8.92 10.46
CA ASP A 174 -27.09 -10.15 10.94
C ASP A 174 -26.94 -11.18 9.84
N ALA A 175 -27.97 -11.36 9.00
CA ALA A 175 -27.91 -12.28 7.88
C ALA A 175 -26.73 -11.96 6.94
N GLN A 176 -26.49 -10.68 6.65
CA GLN A 176 -25.37 -10.27 5.80
C GLN A 176 -24.02 -10.49 6.49
N LEU A 177 -23.93 -10.24 7.81
CA LEU A 177 -22.70 -10.48 8.57
C LEU A 177 -22.33 -11.97 8.63
N MET A 178 -23.33 -12.84 8.78
CA MET A 178 -23.14 -14.29 8.86
C MET A 178 -22.96 -14.94 7.48
N GLN A 179 -23.53 -14.39 6.42
CA GLN A 179 -23.30 -14.88 5.05
C GLN A 179 -21.97 -14.38 4.48
N ARG A 180 -21.45 -13.25 4.96
CA ARG A 180 -20.19 -12.70 4.50
C ARG A 180 -19.06 -13.69 4.77
N TYR A 181 -18.28 -13.96 3.75
CA TYR A 181 -17.04 -14.74 3.82
C TYR A 181 -15.98 -14.11 2.91
N THR A 182 -14.75 -14.59 3.05
CA THR A 182 -13.64 -14.23 2.16
C THR A 182 -13.57 -15.31 1.10
N GLY A 183 -14.04 -15.02 -0.11
CA GLY A 183 -14.05 -15.99 -1.20
C GLY A 183 -12.89 -15.75 -2.16
N ARG A 184 -12.24 -16.83 -2.60
CA ARG A 184 -11.03 -16.74 -3.45
C ARG A 184 -11.08 -17.71 -4.64
N ASN A 185 -12.28 -18.03 -5.08
CA ASN A 185 -12.56 -19.02 -6.10
C ASN A 185 -13.39 -18.38 -7.23
N TYR A 186 -12.81 -17.44 -7.97
CA TYR A 186 -13.53 -16.78 -9.07
C TYR A 186 -13.65 -17.70 -10.29
N ASP A 187 -14.81 -17.70 -10.94
CA ASP A 187 -15.01 -18.35 -12.23
C ASP A 187 -14.28 -17.54 -13.34
N PRO A 188 -13.30 -18.14 -14.03
CA PRO A 188 -12.50 -17.45 -15.04
C PRO A 188 -13.32 -17.08 -16.30
N ASP A 189 -14.40 -17.80 -16.59
CA ASP A 189 -15.25 -17.60 -17.77
C ASP A 189 -16.44 -16.67 -17.48
N ALA A 190 -16.77 -16.48 -16.20
CA ALA A 190 -17.85 -15.61 -15.80
C ALA A 190 -17.47 -14.13 -15.90
N ALA A 191 -18.48 -13.31 -16.24
CA ALA A 191 -18.38 -11.86 -16.26
C ALA A 191 -19.19 -11.27 -15.09
N LEU A 192 -18.74 -10.11 -14.58
CA LEU A 192 -19.48 -9.38 -13.54
C LEU A 192 -20.55 -8.49 -14.19
N PRO A 193 -21.83 -8.61 -13.82
CA PRO A 193 -22.86 -7.70 -14.32
C PRO A 193 -22.54 -6.23 -13.98
N LEU A 194 -22.79 -5.33 -14.93
CA LEU A 194 -22.45 -3.91 -14.77
C LEU A 194 -23.23 -3.24 -13.63
N ASP A 195 -24.47 -3.64 -13.39
CA ASP A 195 -25.29 -3.14 -12.29
C ASP A 195 -24.73 -3.54 -10.92
N VAL A 196 -24.17 -4.75 -10.80
CA VAL A 196 -23.44 -5.20 -9.61
C VAL A 196 -22.18 -4.35 -9.40
N LEU A 197 -21.35 -4.15 -10.44
CA LEU A 197 -20.17 -3.30 -10.36
C LEU A 197 -20.53 -1.85 -9.98
N ALA A 198 -21.54 -1.28 -10.64
CA ALA A 198 -22.02 0.07 -10.37
C ALA A 198 -22.46 0.20 -8.91
N ARG A 199 -23.22 -0.77 -8.40
CA ARG A 199 -23.64 -0.78 -6.99
C ARG A 199 -22.46 -0.89 -6.02
N LEU A 200 -21.50 -1.80 -6.28
CA LEU A 200 -20.29 -1.94 -5.48
C LEU A 200 -19.53 -0.61 -5.40
N LEU A 201 -19.31 0.05 -6.54
CA LEU A 201 -18.59 1.31 -6.62
C LEU A 201 -19.35 2.46 -5.93
N GLN A 202 -20.64 2.61 -6.21
CA GLN A 202 -21.46 3.68 -5.66
C GLN A 202 -21.53 3.60 -4.14
N ARG A 203 -21.85 2.41 -3.61
CA ARG A 203 -22.13 2.24 -2.18
C ARG A 203 -20.86 2.10 -1.35
N THR A 204 -19.72 1.74 -1.95
CA THR A 204 -18.43 1.71 -1.27
C THR A 204 -17.72 3.06 -1.36
N PHE A 205 -17.55 3.59 -2.57
CA PHE A 205 -16.65 4.72 -2.83
C PHE A 205 -17.38 6.03 -3.21
N GLY A 206 -18.65 5.94 -3.62
CA GLY A 206 -19.44 7.07 -4.08
C GLY A 206 -19.87 8.03 -2.96
N ALA A 207 -19.95 9.30 -3.30
CA ALA A 207 -20.56 10.30 -2.42
C ALA A 207 -22.09 10.10 -2.38
N GLN A 208 -22.66 10.16 -1.18
CA GLN A 208 -24.12 10.11 -0.98
C GLN A 208 -24.70 11.51 -0.77
N ALA A 209 -23.87 12.45 -0.31
CA ALA A 209 -24.18 13.87 -0.27
C ALA A 209 -22.90 14.69 -0.26
N GLU A 210 -23.04 15.97 -0.58
CA GLU A 210 -21.99 16.97 -0.56
C GLU A 210 -22.31 18.05 0.47
N ARG A 211 -21.28 18.58 1.14
CA ARG A 211 -21.45 19.70 2.06
C ARG A 211 -20.26 20.63 2.00
N MET A 212 -20.52 21.92 1.81
CA MET A 212 -19.53 22.96 2.04
C MET A 212 -19.45 23.24 3.55
N VAL A 213 -18.30 22.99 4.18
CA VAL A 213 -18.12 23.18 5.63
C VAL A 213 -17.35 24.44 6.01
N ALA A 214 -16.64 25.03 5.04
CA ALA A 214 -16.03 26.35 5.09
C ALA A 214 -15.82 26.83 3.64
N GLN A 215 -15.36 28.07 3.44
CA GLN A 215 -14.98 28.57 2.11
C GLN A 215 -13.97 27.60 1.46
N GLU A 216 -14.27 27.14 0.25
CA GLU A 216 -13.45 26.19 -0.54
C GLU A 216 -13.22 24.81 0.11
N ALA A 217 -13.94 24.49 1.18
CA ALA A 217 -13.84 23.21 1.89
C ALA A 217 -15.07 22.33 1.64
N LEU A 218 -15.15 21.77 0.44
CA LEU A 218 -16.16 20.76 0.09
C LEU A 218 -15.78 19.42 0.72
N VAL A 219 -16.73 18.77 1.39
CA VAL A 219 -16.59 17.41 1.93
C VAL A 219 -17.74 16.52 1.47
N PHE A 220 -17.47 15.23 1.38
CA PHE A 220 -18.45 14.23 1.00
C PHE A 220 -18.98 13.49 2.23
N LYS A 221 -20.25 13.14 2.19
CA LYS A 221 -20.84 12.13 3.06
C LYS A 221 -20.82 10.81 2.31
N LYS A 222 -19.99 9.86 2.72
CA LYS A 222 -20.03 8.47 2.23
C LYS A 222 -20.66 7.55 3.28
N THR A 223 -20.94 6.31 2.87
CA THR A 223 -21.51 5.23 3.71
C THR A 223 -20.50 4.74 4.75
N SER A 224 -19.26 4.50 4.34
CA SER A 224 -18.15 4.13 5.23
C SER A 224 -17.63 5.36 5.98
N PRO A 225 -17.25 5.26 7.26
CA PRO A 225 -16.66 6.37 8.00
C PRO A 225 -15.23 6.67 7.52
N SER A 226 -14.81 7.93 7.68
CA SER A 226 -13.46 8.40 7.37
C SER A 226 -12.98 9.36 8.44
N ALA A 227 -11.68 9.33 8.76
CA ALA A 227 -11.11 10.21 9.78
C ALA A 227 -11.33 11.68 9.41
N GLY A 228 -12.01 12.42 10.30
CA GLY A 228 -12.36 13.81 10.07
C GLY A 228 -13.33 14.05 8.90
N GLY A 229 -13.94 13.00 8.34
CA GLY A 229 -14.83 13.08 7.17
C GLY A 229 -14.11 13.48 5.88
N LEU A 230 -12.80 13.23 5.78
CA LEU A 230 -11.99 13.73 4.66
C LEU A 230 -12.10 12.87 3.38
N HIS A 231 -12.37 11.57 3.54
CA HIS A 231 -12.53 10.57 2.48
C HIS A 231 -11.40 10.64 1.43
N PRO A 232 -10.14 10.38 1.82
CA PRO A 232 -8.98 10.52 0.92
C PRO A 232 -8.86 9.39 -0.11
N THR A 233 -9.50 8.24 0.12
CA THR A 233 -9.36 7.06 -0.75
C THR A 233 -10.22 7.18 -2.01
N GLU A 234 -9.54 7.10 -3.15
CA GLU A 234 -10.13 6.99 -4.48
C GLU A 234 -10.13 5.52 -4.95
N ALA A 235 -10.98 5.21 -5.93
CA ALA A 235 -11.11 3.88 -6.51
C ALA A 235 -10.63 3.91 -7.97
N TYR A 236 -9.51 3.24 -8.22
CA TYR A 236 -9.00 2.97 -9.57
C TYR A 236 -9.37 1.54 -9.95
N VAL A 237 -9.84 1.31 -11.16
CA VAL A 237 -10.49 0.05 -11.54
C VAL A 237 -9.79 -0.55 -12.74
N LEU A 238 -9.28 -1.77 -12.57
CA LEU A 238 -8.92 -2.64 -13.68
C LEU A 238 -10.14 -3.52 -14.00
N VAL A 239 -10.70 -3.31 -15.19
CA VAL A 239 -11.81 -4.11 -15.72
C VAL A 239 -11.24 -5.21 -16.60
N GLN A 240 -11.56 -6.46 -16.28
CA GLN A 240 -11.23 -7.62 -17.12
C GLN A 240 -12.46 -8.10 -17.91
N ARG A 241 -13.59 -8.31 -17.23
CA ARG A 241 -14.79 -8.96 -17.80
C ARG A 241 -16.08 -8.37 -17.22
N VAL A 242 -16.52 -7.24 -17.76
CA VAL A 242 -17.77 -6.57 -17.39
C VAL A 242 -18.55 -6.23 -18.67
N PRO A 243 -19.72 -6.84 -18.94
CA PRO A 243 -20.48 -6.55 -20.15
C PRO A 243 -20.85 -5.06 -20.24
N GLY A 244 -20.59 -4.45 -21.40
CA GLY A 244 -20.83 -3.02 -21.63
C GLY A 244 -19.68 -2.10 -21.21
N VAL A 245 -18.60 -2.62 -20.62
CA VAL A 245 -17.37 -1.88 -20.31
C VAL A 245 -16.19 -2.64 -20.91
N ALA A 246 -15.46 -2.00 -21.82
CA ALA A 246 -14.31 -2.65 -22.43
C ALA A 246 -13.18 -2.90 -21.39
N PRO A 247 -12.35 -3.93 -21.57
CA PRO A 247 -11.22 -4.16 -20.67
C PRO A 247 -10.28 -2.95 -20.64
N GLY A 248 -9.77 -2.61 -19.47
CA GLY A 248 -8.96 -1.41 -19.31
C GLY A 248 -8.83 -0.90 -17.88
N LEU A 249 -8.09 0.19 -17.76
CA LEU A 249 -7.88 0.96 -16.55
C LEU A 249 -8.81 2.15 -16.53
N TYR A 250 -9.48 2.34 -15.40
CA TYR A 250 -10.45 3.39 -15.17
C TYR A 250 -10.22 4.07 -13.82
N HIS A 251 -10.69 5.31 -13.69
CA HIS A 251 -10.88 5.98 -12.41
C HIS A 251 -12.38 6.09 -12.13
N TYR A 252 -12.81 5.78 -10.90
CA TYR A 252 -14.20 5.93 -10.50
C TYR A 252 -14.47 7.33 -9.94
N HIS A 253 -15.28 8.12 -10.65
CA HIS A 253 -15.64 9.47 -10.22
C HIS A 253 -16.75 9.42 -9.15
N ALA A 254 -16.39 9.69 -7.89
CA ALA A 254 -17.27 9.50 -6.73
C ALA A 254 -18.57 10.32 -6.74
N LEU A 255 -18.59 11.52 -7.35
CA LEU A 255 -19.80 12.36 -7.45
C LEU A 255 -20.71 11.95 -8.62
N HIS A 256 -20.13 11.91 -9.83
CA HIS A 256 -20.87 11.61 -11.05
C HIS A 256 -21.26 10.14 -11.19
N HIS A 257 -20.76 9.26 -10.30
CA HIS A 257 -20.99 7.82 -10.37
C HIS A 257 -20.68 7.28 -11.77
N ALA A 258 -19.46 7.52 -12.23
CA ALA A 258 -19.01 7.20 -13.58
C ALA A 258 -17.62 6.55 -13.55
N LEU A 259 -17.34 5.69 -14.53
CA LEU A 259 -16.00 5.20 -14.83
C LEU A 259 -15.38 6.09 -15.91
N GLU A 260 -14.27 6.74 -15.57
CA GLU A 260 -13.48 7.57 -16.47
C GLU A 260 -12.37 6.69 -17.09
N PRO A 261 -12.36 6.47 -18.41
CA PRO A 261 -11.34 5.64 -19.04
C PRO A 261 -9.97 6.32 -18.97
N LEU A 262 -8.96 5.56 -18.55
CA LEU A 262 -7.56 5.99 -18.51
C LEU A 262 -6.76 5.32 -19.62
N THR A 263 -6.76 3.98 -19.63
CA THR A 263 -6.01 3.17 -20.61
C THR A 263 -6.87 2.00 -21.04
N MET A 264 -7.18 1.92 -22.33
CA MET A 264 -7.88 0.76 -22.90
C MET A 264 -6.91 -0.41 -23.07
N LEU A 265 -7.37 -1.63 -22.77
CA LEU A 265 -6.58 -2.85 -22.88
C LEU A 265 -7.35 -3.90 -23.70
N ASP A 266 -6.64 -4.82 -24.32
CA ASP A 266 -7.26 -6.08 -24.74
C ASP A 266 -7.37 -7.04 -23.56
N ALA A 267 -8.07 -8.17 -23.76
CA ALA A 267 -8.30 -9.15 -22.70
C ALA A 267 -7.00 -9.78 -22.16
N ALA A 268 -6.01 -10.00 -23.03
CA ALA A 268 -4.74 -10.62 -22.63
C ALA A 268 -3.90 -9.66 -21.78
N ALA A 269 -3.82 -8.39 -22.17
CA ALA A 269 -3.12 -7.34 -21.43
C ALA A 269 -3.80 -7.05 -20.08
N ALA A 270 -5.14 -7.04 -20.03
CA ALA A 270 -5.89 -6.88 -18.77
C ALA A 270 -5.62 -8.04 -17.80
N SER A 271 -5.61 -9.29 -18.30
CA SER A 271 -5.29 -10.48 -17.51
C SER A 271 -3.85 -10.49 -17.02
N GLU A 272 -2.90 -10.11 -17.89
CA GLU A 272 -1.50 -9.96 -17.52
C GLU A 272 -1.31 -8.97 -16.38
N LEU A 273 -1.93 -7.79 -16.51
CA LEU A 273 -1.81 -6.73 -15.52
C LEU A 273 -2.49 -7.10 -14.20
N ALA A 274 -3.65 -7.77 -14.24
CA ALA A 274 -4.32 -8.29 -13.06
C ALA A 274 -3.41 -9.23 -12.27
N ARG A 275 -2.70 -10.13 -12.97
CA ARG A 275 -1.73 -11.04 -12.37
C ARG A 275 -0.59 -10.30 -11.69
N GLN A 276 -0.02 -9.31 -12.38
CA GLN A 276 1.07 -8.51 -11.84
C GLN A 276 0.63 -7.67 -10.63
N PHE A 277 -0.58 -7.09 -10.64
CA PHE A 277 -1.09 -6.29 -9.52
C PHE A 277 -1.12 -7.07 -8.21
N VAL A 278 -1.46 -8.35 -8.27
CA VAL A 278 -1.67 -9.20 -7.08
C VAL A 278 -0.56 -10.22 -6.90
N ALA A 279 0.62 -9.96 -7.46
CA ALA A 279 1.80 -10.80 -7.30
C ALA A 279 1.56 -12.30 -7.63
N ASP A 280 0.85 -12.59 -8.72
CA ASP A 280 0.51 -13.95 -9.15
C ASP A 280 -0.34 -14.76 -8.14
N GLN A 281 -1.09 -14.11 -7.25
CA GLN A 281 -2.07 -14.81 -6.40
C GLN A 281 -3.14 -15.50 -7.24
N HIS A 282 -2.93 -16.78 -7.60
CA HIS A 282 -3.79 -17.55 -8.50
C HIS A 282 -5.27 -17.59 -8.07
N TRP A 283 -5.55 -17.42 -6.77
CA TRP A 283 -6.90 -17.35 -6.21
C TRP A 283 -7.58 -15.97 -6.38
N PHE A 284 -6.89 -14.98 -6.95
CA PHE A 284 -7.43 -13.63 -7.17
C PHE A 284 -7.27 -13.11 -8.60
N VAL A 285 -6.31 -13.64 -9.36
CA VAL A 285 -6.01 -13.18 -10.73
C VAL A 285 -7.23 -13.22 -11.65
N ASP A 286 -8.12 -14.18 -11.41
CA ASP A 286 -9.34 -14.40 -12.19
C ASP A 286 -10.51 -13.51 -11.77
N ALA A 287 -10.35 -12.57 -10.83
CA ALA A 287 -11.42 -11.63 -10.50
C ALA A 287 -11.82 -10.79 -11.73
N PRO A 288 -13.09 -10.76 -12.16
CA PRO A 288 -13.52 -10.05 -13.38
C PRO A 288 -13.30 -8.53 -13.31
N VAL A 289 -13.10 -8.00 -12.08
CA VAL A 289 -12.73 -6.62 -11.80
C VAL A 289 -11.79 -6.57 -10.59
N MET A 290 -10.83 -5.65 -10.63
CA MET A 290 -10.00 -5.29 -9.48
C MET A 290 -10.13 -3.79 -9.22
N VAL A 291 -10.55 -3.43 -8.02
CA VAL A 291 -10.64 -2.05 -7.54
C VAL A 291 -9.47 -1.78 -6.61
N VAL A 292 -8.54 -0.98 -7.08
CA VAL A 292 -7.39 -0.47 -6.35
C VAL A 292 -7.82 0.72 -5.49
N MET A 293 -7.54 0.62 -4.20
CA MET A 293 -7.70 1.71 -3.24
C MET A 293 -6.41 2.51 -3.18
N ALA A 294 -6.46 3.78 -3.61
CA ALA A 294 -5.35 4.71 -3.54
C ALA A 294 -5.74 5.96 -2.76
N ALA A 295 -5.00 6.27 -1.71
CA ALA A 295 -5.27 7.41 -0.84
C ALA A 295 -4.56 8.66 -1.33
N ARG A 296 -5.34 9.72 -1.61
CA ARG A 296 -4.81 11.07 -1.86
C ARG A 296 -4.25 11.65 -0.57
N VAL A 297 -2.94 11.60 -0.42
CA VAL A 297 -2.20 12.00 0.79
C VAL A 297 -2.52 13.45 1.17
N ALA A 298 -2.48 14.36 0.20
CA ALA A 298 -2.76 15.77 0.38
C ALA A 298 -4.14 16.00 1.04
N ARG A 299 -5.15 15.20 0.67
CA ARG A 299 -6.52 15.34 1.18
C ARG A 299 -6.60 15.07 2.68
N ASN A 300 -5.90 14.04 3.14
CA ASN A 300 -5.85 13.70 4.56
C ASN A 300 -4.91 14.64 5.34
N PHE A 301 -3.75 14.93 4.76
CA PHE A 301 -2.69 15.69 5.44
C PHE A 301 -2.90 17.20 5.37
N TRP A 302 -3.82 17.72 4.56
CA TRP A 302 -4.29 19.10 4.68
C TRP A 302 -4.70 19.44 6.12
N LYS A 303 -5.42 18.53 6.78
CA LYS A 303 -5.81 18.65 8.19
C LYS A 303 -4.79 18.02 9.15
N TYR A 304 -4.30 16.81 8.85
CA TYR A 304 -3.46 16.02 9.76
C TYR A 304 -1.96 16.11 9.43
N ARG A 305 -1.47 17.33 9.18
CA ARG A 305 -0.09 17.67 8.78
C ARG A 305 0.93 17.11 9.76
N ASN A 306 1.91 16.33 9.28
CA ASN A 306 2.99 15.72 10.08
C ASN A 306 2.51 14.90 11.30
N HIS A 307 1.23 14.53 11.36
CA HIS A 307 0.64 13.93 12.55
C HIS A 307 0.89 12.43 12.61
N GLY A 308 1.36 11.90 13.75
CA GLY A 308 1.70 10.47 13.91
C GLY A 308 0.55 9.47 13.87
N LYS A 309 -0.67 9.92 13.58
CA LYS A 309 -1.87 9.09 13.43
C LYS A 309 -2.45 9.18 12.01
N ALA A 310 -1.95 10.09 11.18
CA ALA A 310 -2.54 10.36 9.87
C ALA A 310 -2.42 9.16 8.93
N TYR A 311 -1.26 8.48 8.91
CA TYR A 311 -1.07 7.25 8.13
C TYR A 311 -1.95 6.09 8.61
N ARG A 312 -2.09 5.94 9.94
CA ARG A 312 -3.02 4.94 10.51
C ARG A 312 -4.47 5.22 10.11
N ALA A 313 -4.86 6.48 10.05
CA ALA A 313 -6.19 6.88 9.60
C ALA A 313 -6.43 6.53 8.12
N LEU A 314 -5.41 6.60 7.24
CA LEU A 314 -5.52 6.12 5.86
C LEU A 314 -5.79 4.61 5.82
N MET A 315 -5.06 3.82 6.61
CA MET A 315 -5.27 2.36 6.66
C MET A 315 -6.66 2.00 7.18
N LEU A 316 -7.16 2.73 8.19
CA LEU A 316 -8.51 2.54 8.70
C LEU A 316 -9.58 2.88 7.65
N ASP A 317 -9.35 3.91 6.83
CA ASP A 317 -10.26 4.27 5.73
C ASP A 317 -10.43 3.10 4.75
N ALA A 318 -9.31 2.51 4.31
CA ALA A 318 -9.33 1.32 3.46
C ALA A 318 -10.00 0.12 4.14
N GLY A 319 -9.78 -0.08 5.45
CA GLY A 319 -10.45 -1.13 6.23
C GLY A 319 -11.98 -0.94 6.36
N HIS A 320 -12.46 0.30 6.45
CA HIS A 320 -13.90 0.57 6.46
C HIS A 320 -14.54 0.33 5.10
N LEU A 321 -13.85 0.76 4.03
CA LEU A 321 -14.28 0.56 2.65
C LEU A 321 -14.30 -0.93 2.31
N SER A 322 -13.28 -1.69 2.73
CA SER A 322 -13.19 -3.13 2.48
C SER A 322 -14.36 -3.89 3.09
N GLN A 323 -14.75 -3.60 4.33
CA GLN A 323 -15.91 -4.25 4.95
C GLN A 323 -17.23 -3.89 4.24
N THR A 324 -17.38 -2.63 3.80
CA THR A 324 -18.56 -2.21 3.04
C THR A 324 -18.62 -2.95 1.70
N PHE A 325 -17.48 -3.08 1.01
CA PHE A 325 -17.35 -3.85 -0.22
C PHE A 325 -17.73 -5.33 -0.02
N TYR A 326 -17.23 -5.97 1.03
CA TYR A 326 -17.58 -7.36 1.36
C TYR A 326 -19.07 -7.57 1.57
N LEU A 327 -19.73 -6.67 2.30
CA LEU A 327 -21.17 -6.76 2.55
C LEU A 327 -21.98 -6.60 1.26
N LEU A 328 -21.56 -5.72 0.36
CA LEU A 328 -22.20 -5.52 -0.94
C LEU A 328 -21.97 -6.70 -1.90
N ALA A 329 -20.77 -7.31 -1.86
CA ALA A 329 -20.49 -8.54 -2.60
C ALA A 329 -21.38 -9.70 -2.09
N THR A 330 -21.51 -9.82 -0.76
CA THR A 330 -22.38 -10.79 -0.11
C THR A 330 -23.85 -10.57 -0.51
N GLU A 331 -24.32 -9.32 -0.52
CA GLU A 331 -25.67 -8.96 -0.96
C GLU A 331 -25.91 -9.35 -2.43
N ALA A 332 -24.89 -9.26 -3.28
CA ALA A 332 -24.93 -9.71 -4.67
C ALA A 332 -24.84 -11.23 -4.83
N GLY A 333 -24.66 -12.00 -3.75
CA GLY A 333 -24.47 -13.45 -3.77
C GLY A 333 -23.13 -13.87 -4.37
N MET A 334 -22.11 -13.00 -4.30
CA MET A 334 -20.81 -13.20 -4.95
C MET A 334 -19.67 -13.15 -3.93
N PRO A 335 -18.63 -13.99 -4.08
CA PRO A 335 -17.41 -13.88 -3.28
C PRO A 335 -16.75 -12.51 -3.47
N GLY A 336 -16.44 -11.85 -2.35
CA GLY A 336 -15.53 -10.73 -2.29
C GLY A 336 -14.14 -11.17 -1.82
N PHE A 337 -13.11 -10.46 -2.26
CA PHE A 337 -11.76 -10.57 -1.71
C PHE A 337 -11.10 -9.20 -1.63
N VAL A 338 -10.24 -9.04 -0.64
CA VAL A 338 -9.45 -7.82 -0.41
C VAL A 338 -8.07 -8.26 0.04
N THR A 339 -7.03 -7.71 -0.57
CA THR A 339 -5.63 -8.01 -0.23
C THR A 339 -4.77 -6.74 -0.22
N ALA A 340 -3.79 -6.73 0.67
CA ALA A 340 -2.70 -5.76 0.71
C ALA A 340 -1.37 -6.38 0.26
N ALA A 341 -1.35 -7.67 -0.09
CA ALA A 341 -0.22 -8.31 -0.75
C ALA A 341 -0.32 -8.00 -2.24
N ILE A 342 0.21 -6.87 -2.68
CA ILE A 342 0.05 -6.33 -4.03
C ILE A 342 1.37 -5.73 -4.51
N ASN A 343 1.57 -5.62 -5.82
CA ASN A 343 2.71 -4.90 -6.38
C ASN A 343 2.35 -3.43 -6.57
N GLU A 344 2.45 -2.62 -5.51
CA GLU A 344 2.09 -1.20 -5.56
C GLU A 344 2.86 -0.47 -6.66
N MET A 345 4.15 -0.75 -6.85
CA MET A 345 4.95 -0.06 -7.87
C MET A 345 4.48 -0.38 -9.29
N VAL A 346 3.95 -1.58 -9.55
CA VAL A 346 3.33 -1.93 -10.83
C VAL A 346 2.01 -1.18 -11.02
N ILE A 347 1.17 -1.17 -9.97
CA ILE A 347 -0.13 -0.48 -9.96
C ILE A 347 0.05 1.01 -10.22
N GLU A 348 0.98 1.65 -9.52
CA GLU A 348 1.26 3.07 -9.65
C GLU A 348 1.72 3.44 -11.05
N ARG A 349 2.63 2.66 -11.65
CA ARG A 349 3.06 2.88 -13.04
C ARG A 349 1.91 2.72 -14.02
N ALA A 350 1.03 1.74 -13.81
CA ALA A 350 -0.11 1.49 -14.66
C ALA A 350 -1.15 2.64 -14.63
N PHE A 351 -1.39 3.21 -13.45
CA PHE A 351 -2.34 4.31 -13.25
C PHE A 351 -1.71 5.71 -13.31
N GLY A 352 -0.38 5.83 -13.44
CA GLY A 352 0.33 7.11 -13.43
C GLY A 352 0.33 7.82 -12.07
N LEU A 353 0.37 7.06 -10.97
CA LEU A 353 0.30 7.57 -9.60
C LEU A 353 1.70 7.86 -9.05
N ASP A 354 1.87 8.96 -8.31
CA ASP A 354 3.09 9.19 -7.53
C ASP A 354 2.85 8.73 -6.08
N PRO A 355 3.62 7.78 -5.54
CA PRO A 355 3.39 7.24 -4.20
C PRO A 355 3.55 8.23 -3.04
N LEU A 356 4.22 9.35 -3.26
CA LEU A 356 4.27 10.42 -2.26
C LEU A 356 2.93 11.18 -2.18
N SER A 357 2.11 11.11 -3.23
CA SER A 357 0.84 11.82 -3.35
C SER A 357 -0.38 10.89 -3.30
N ASP A 358 -0.23 9.69 -3.83
CA ASP A 358 -1.27 8.71 -4.09
C ASP A 358 -0.81 7.35 -3.55
N ALA A 359 -1.07 7.12 -2.27
CA ALA A 359 -0.63 5.91 -1.59
C ALA A 359 -1.56 4.75 -1.92
N VAL A 360 -1.11 3.81 -2.75
CA VAL A 360 -1.81 2.54 -2.99
C VAL A 360 -1.74 1.69 -1.73
N VAL A 361 -2.87 1.14 -1.28
CA VAL A 361 -2.96 0.44 0.02
C VAL A 361 -3.57 -0.96 -0.04
N ALA A 362 -4.47 -1.21 -0.97
CA ALA A 362 -5.16 -2.49 -1.10
C ALA A 362 -5.84 -2.60 -2.46
N VAL A 363 -6.12 -3.84 -2.85
CA VAL A 363 -6.96 -4.17 -4.00
C VAL A 363 -8.11 -5.04 -3.52
N CYS A 364 -9.32 -4.75 -4.00
CA CYS A 364 -10.49 -5.59 -3.78
C CYS A 364 -11.12 -6.04 -5.10
N GLY A 365 -11.79 -7.19 -5.09
CA GLY A 365 -12.48 -7.71 -6.25
C GLY A 365 -13.67 -8.57 -5.86
N CYS A 366 -14.58 -8.71 -6.82
CA CYS A 366 -15.84 -9.42 -6.67
C CYS A 366 -16.18 -10.08 -8.01
N GLY A 367 -16.73 -11.29 -7.97
CA GLY A 367 -17.05 -12.05 -9.17
C GLY A 367 -17.86 -13.29 -8.84
N VAL A 368 -18.32 -13.99 -9.87
CA VAL A 368 -19.05 -15.26 -9.71
C VAL A 368 -18.10 -16.32 -9.15
N ALA A 369 -18.57 -17.14 -8.21
CA ALA A 369 -17.79 -18.26 -7.68
C ALA A 369 -17.70 -19.40 -8.71
N ALA A 370 -16.51 -19.96 -8.87
CA ALA A 370 -16.28 -21.21 -9.58
C ALA A 370 -16.95 -22.38 -8.84
N ALA A 371 -17.29 -23.44 -9.58
CA ALA A 371 -17.93 -24.63 -9.02
C ALA A 371 -17.01 -25.40 -8.02
N GLY A 372 -15.70 -25.30 -8.19
CA GLY A 372 -14.72 -25.94 -7.31
C GLY A 372 -14.18 -24.99 -6.23
N GLN A 373 -14.02 -25.50 -5.01
CA GLN A 373 -13.29 -24.82 -3.94
C GLN A 373 -11.89 -25.44 -3.82
N THR A 374 -10.86 -24.66 -4.14
CA THR A 374 -9.44 -25.08 -4.04
C THR A 374 -8.71 -24.43 -2.86
N THR A 375 -9.33 -23.43 -2.23
CA THR A 375 -8.78 -22.69 -1.09
C THR A 375 -9.71 -22.79 0.11
N LEU A 376 -9.13 -22.78 1.32
CA LEU A 376 -9.91 -22.74 2.57
C LEU A 376 -10.73 -21.44 2.67
N GLU A 377 -12.04 -21.59 2.87
CA GLU A 377 -12.99 -20.50 3.07
C GLU A 377 -13.74 -20.74 4.37
N LEU A 378 -13.59 -19.84 5.36
CA LEU A 378 -14.29 -19.97 6.63
C LEU A 378 -15.74 -19.49 6.49
N ARG A 379 -16.69 -20.43 6.43
CA ARG A 379 -18.13 -20.19 6.36
C ARG A 379 -18.81 -20.58 7.67
N PHE A 380 -19.92 -19.94 7.99
CA PHE A 380 -20.68 -20.23 9.22
C PHE A 380 -21.57 -21.49 9.12
N GLU A 381 -21.83 -21.98 7.90
CA GLU A 381 -22.74 -23.11 7.64
C GLU A 381 -22.02 -24.45 7.38
N GLU A 382 -20.72 -24.56 7.68
CA GLU A 382 -19.92 -25.79 7.53
C GLU A 382 -19.75 -26.57 8.84
#